data_AF-A0A815MDW4-F1
#
_entry.id   AF-A0A815MDW4-F1
#
_cell.length_a   1.000
_cell.length_b   1.000
_cell.length_c   1.000
_cell.angle_alpha   90.00
_cell.angle_beta   90.00
_cell.angle_gamma   90.00
#
_symmetry.space_group_name_H-M   'P 1'
#
loop_
_entity.id
_entity.type
_entity.pdbx_description
1 polymer ?
#
loop_
_entity_poly.entity_id
_entity_poly.type
_entity_poly.pdbx_seq_one_letter_code
_entity_poly.pdbx_strand_id
1 'polypeptide(L)'
;MQRWLKEIKLANTVKLEKVCSEACRKETVERWFEHLNVVLTKHKLLNNRPEAIWNVDESGFGDDPGKRSVIIKRDSKYAISSQPGTGKSYTTVIMCTSASGE
;
A
#
# COMPACT_ATOMS: atom_id res chain seq x y z
N MET A 1 -39.87 -2.74 11.84
CA MET A 1 -38.65 -3.17 11.10
C MET A 1 -38.61 -2.73 9.62
N GLN A 2 -39.61 -1.99 9.09
CA GLN A 2 -39.67 -1.60 7.66
C GLN A 2 -39.05 -0.24 7.32
N ARG A 3 -38.76 0.62 8.31
CA ARG A 3 -38.24 1.98 8.09
C ARG A 3 -36.86 2.00 7.40
N TRP A 4 -36.00 1.04 7.75
CA TRP A 4 -34.62 0.96 7.27
C TRP A 4 -34.45 0.33 5.88
N LEU A 5 -35.46 -0.38 5.37
CA LEU A 5 -35.38 -1.04 4.05
C LEU A 5 -35.37 -0.04 2.88
N LYS A 6 -35.80 1.21 3.10
CA LYS A 6 -35.67 2.29 2.11
C LYS A 6 -34.26 2.89 2.05
N GLU A 7 -33.49 2.74 3.13
CA GLU A 7 -32.18 3.38 3.30
C GLU A 7 -31.02 2.39 3.14
N ILE A 8 -31.28 1.09 3.26
CA ILE A 8 -30.25 0.04 3.23
C ILE A 8 -30.56 -0.92 2.09
N LYS A 9 -29.65 -0.98 1.11
CA LYS A 9 -29.67 -1.99 0.05
C LYS A 9 -28.57 -3.02 0.31
N LEU A 10 -28.93 -4.29 0.25
CA LEU A 10 -27.94 -5.37 0.18
C LEU A 10 -27.25 -5.29 -1.19
N ALA A 11 -25.95 -4.96 -1.19
CA ALA A 11 -25.14 -4.92 -2.40
C ALA A 11 -24.06 -5.99 -2.33
N ASN A 12 -23.85 -6.68 -3.45
CA ASN A 12 -22.75 -7.63 -3.56
C ASN A 12 -21.42 -6.87 -3.69
N THR A 13 -20.37 -7.40 -3.07
CA THR A 13 -19.01 -6.89 -3.22
C THR A 13 -18.58 -6.99 -4.68
N VAL A 14 -18.10 -5.88 -5.23
CA VAL A 14 -17.47 -5.86 -6.55
C VAL A 14 -16.06 -6.44 -6.41
N LYS A 15 -15.63 -7.28 -7.36
CA LYS A 15 -14.25 -7.79 -7.37
C LYS A 15 -13.27 -6.61 -7.50
N LEU A 16 -12.27 -6.59 -6.63
CA LEU A 16 -11.24 -5.54 -6.63
C LEU A 16 -10.56 -5.41 -8.00
N GLU A 17 -10.29 -6.53 -8.66
CA GLU A 17 -9.71 -6.59 -10.02
C GLU A 17 -10.51 -5.77 -11.05
N LYS A 18 -11.85 -5.84 -10.97
CA LYS A 18 -12.73 -5.10 -11.88
C LYS A 18 -12.65 -3.60 -11.60
N VAL A 19 -12.65 -3.22 -10.32
CA VAL A 19 -12.51 -1.81 -9.89
C VAL A 19 -11.16 -1.25 -10.34
N CYS A 20 -10.07 -1.98 -10.12
CA CYS A 20 -8.73 -1.59 -10.58
C CYS A 20 -8.69 -1.44 -12.11
N SER A 21 -9.28 -2.37 -12.87
CA SER A 21 -9.34 -2.27 -14.33
C SER A 21 -10.10 -1.04 -14.82
N GLU A 22 -11.24 -0.71 -14.20
CA GLU A 22 -12.02 0.49 -14.52
C GLU A 22 -11.29 1.78 -14.14
N ALA A 23 -10.57 1.77 -13.01
CA ALA A 23 -9.74 2.89 -12.56
C ALA A 23 -8.54 3.16 -13.47
N CYS A 24 -7.95 2.12 -14.05
CA CYS A 24 -6.83 2.25 -15.00
C CYS A 24 -7.23 2.67 -16.42
N ARG A 25 -8.53 2.89 -16.70
CA ARG A 25 -8.97 3.40 -18.01
C ARG A 25 -8.43 4.81 -18.22
N LYS A 26 -8.00 5.08 -19.46
CA LYS A 26 -7.40 6.37 -19.84
C LYS A 26 -8.30 7.56 -19.44
N GLU A 27 -9.58 7.49 -19.74
CA GLU A 27 -10.54 8.57 -19.47
C GLU A 27 -10.73 8.81 -17.96
N THR A 28 -10.65 7.74 -17.17
CA THR A 28 -10.73 7.81 -15.70
C THR A 28 -9.48 8.51 -15.15
N VAL A 29 -8.31 8.11 -15.64
CA VAL A 29 -7.01 8.68 -15.24
C VAL A 29 -6.92 10.15 -15.63
N GLU A 30 -7.25 10.51 -16.87
CA GLU A 30 -7.22 11.90 -17.35
C GLU A 30 -8.13 12.80 -16.52
N ARG A 31 -9.37 12.37 -16.27
CA ARG A 31 -10.32 13.12 -15.45
C ARG A 31 -9.84 13.31 -14.01
N TRP A 32 -9.16 12.30 -13.45
CA TRP A 32 -8.57 12.41 -12.13
C TRP A 32 -7.48 13.50 -12.09
N PHE A 33 -6.58 13.51 -13.08
CA PHE A 33 -5.53 14.54 -13.18
C PHE A 33 -6.09 15.94 -13.43
N GLU A 34 -7.15 16.07 -14.22
CA GLU A 34 -7.87 17.34 -14.41
C GLU A 34 -8.42 17.88 -13.08
N HIS A 35 -9.13 17.04 -12.33
CA HIS A 35 -9.65 17.41 -11.02
C HIS A 35 -8.54 17.76 -10.02
N LEU A 36 -7.47 16.96 -10.00
CA LEU A 36 -6.32 17.22 -9.15
C LEU A 36 -5.72 18.58 -9.47
N ASN A 37 -5.50 18.89 -10.76
CA ASN A 37 -4.93 20.16 -11.18
C ASN A 37 -5.79 21.35 -10.76
N VAL A 38 -7.13 21.24 -10.86
CA VAL A 38 -8.05 22.28 -10.37
C VAL A 38 -7.88 22.52 -8.87
N VAL A 39 -7.80 21.45 -8.07
CA VAL A 39 -7.61 21.55 -6.61
C VAL A 39 -6.26 22.17 -6.28
N LEU A 40 -5.17 21.66 -6.86
CA LEU A 40 -3.82 22.14 -6.59
C LEU A 40 -3.66 23.61 -7.00
N THR A 41 -4.26 24.02 -8.13
CA THR A 41 -4.24 25.41 -8.60
C THR A 41 -5.05 26.32 -7.66
N LYS A 42 -6.28 25.93 -7.32
CA LYS A 42 -7.17 26.68 -6.41
C LYS A 42 -6.49 27.00 -5.07
N HIS A 43 -5.73 26.03 -4.54
CA HIS A 43 -5.04 26.16 -3.26
C HIS A 43 -3.59 26.65 -3.36
N LYS A 44 -3.12 27.01 -4.57
CA LYS A 44 -1.76 27.52 -4.84
C LYS A 44 -0.66 26.55 -4.34
N LEU A 45 -0.84 25.26 -4.61
CA LEU A 45 0.06 24.19 -4.13
C LEU A 45 1.14 23.79 -5.15
N LEU A 46 0.94 24.07 -6.45
CA LEU A 46 1.85 23.62 -7.52
C LEU A 46 3.23 24.28 -7.49
N ASN A 47 3.35 25.47 -6.89
CA ASN A 47 4.58 26.25 -6.88
C ASN A 47 4.88 26.70 -5.45
N ASN A 48 6.04 26.27 -4.91
CA ASN A 48 6.64 26.75 -3.66
C ASN A 48 5.95 26.32 -2.35
N ARG A 49 5.30 25.15 -2.30
CA ARG A 49 4.76 24.57 -1.05
C ARG A 49 5.01 23.05 -0.91
N PRO A 50 6.28 22.59 -0.93
CA PRO A 50 6.61 21.17 -0.75
C PRO A 50 6.08 20.57 0.57
N GLU A 51 5.85 21.39 1.59
CA GLU A 51 5.31 21.04 2.91
C GLU A 51 3.80 20.79 2.93
N ALA A 52 3.08 21.15 1.86
CA ALA A 52 1.62 21.15 1.87
C ALA A 52 0.98 19.83 1.40
N ILE A 53 1.77 18.92 0.82
CA ILE A 53 1.31 17.61 0.36
C ILE A 53 2.03 16.54 1.16
N TRP A 54 1.25 15.75 1.90
CA TRP A 54 1.74 14.67 2.73
C TRP A 54 1.40 13.34 2.10
N ASN A 55 2.40 12.50 1.86
CA ASN A 55 2.25 11.13 1.44
C ASN A 55 2.28 10.22 2.67
N VAL A 56 1.31 9.32 2.79
CA VAL A 56 1.23 8.34 3.88
C VAL A 56 1.19 6.97 3.27
N ASP A 57 2.06 6.08 3.73
CA ASP A 57 2.04 4.68 3.33
C ASP A 57 2.46 3.76 4.48
N GLU A 58 2.10 2.49 4.34
CA GLU A 58 2.42 1.42 5.28
C GLU A 58 3.41 0.45 4.61
N SER A 59 4.49 0.12 5.32
CA SER A 59 5.41 -0.94 4.91
C SER A 59 5.68 -1.93 6.02
N GLY A 60 5.56 -3.22 5.68
CA GLY A 60 5.89 -4.33 6.57
C GLY A 60 7.33 -4.78 6.37
N PHE A 61 8.14 -4.70 7.42
CA PHE A 61 9.49 -5.25 7.47
C PHE A 61 9.45 -6.58 8.22
N GLY A 62 9.62 -7.68 7.48
CA GLY A 62 9.75 -9.00 8.07
C GLY A 62 11.17 -9.25 8.54
N ASP A 63 11.33 -9.88 9.70
CA ASP A 63 12.66 -10.27 10.23
C ASP A 63 13.21 -11.55 9.56
N ASP A 64 12.58 -12.01 8.49
CA ASP A 64 13.05 -13.13 7.68
C ASP A 64 14.04 -12.64 6.62
N PRO A 65 15.35 -12.93 6.75
CA PRO A 65 16.34 -12.58 5.73
C PRO A 65 16.21 -13.42 4.44
N GLY A 66 15.16 -14.23 4.29
CA GLY A 66 14.87 -15.00 3.10
C GLY A 66 15.76 -16.24 2.94
N LYS A 67 16.06 -16.62 1.68
CA LYS A 67 16.89 -17.80 1.37
C LYS A 67 18.34 -17.58 1.79
N ARG A 68 18.70 -18.03 3.00
CA ARG A 68 20.10 -18.13 3.44
C ARG A 68 20.80 -19.24 2.65
N SER A 69 21.86 -18.91 1.92
CA SER A 69 22.86 -19.91 1.54
C SER A 69 23.72 -20.20 2.77
N VAL A 70 23.84 -21.47 3.14
CA VAL A 70 24.63 -21.91 4.28
C VAL A 70 25.81 -22.72 3.77
N ILE A 71 27.00 -22.42 4.28
CA ILE A 71 28.21 -23.20 3.97
C ILE A 71 28.16 -24.46 4.83
N ILE A 72 28.04 -25.62 4.18
CA ILE A 72 28.05 -26.93 4.83
C ILE A 72 29.35 -27.67 4.54
N LYS A 73 29.74 -28.56 5.45
CA LYS A 73 30.87 -29.47 5.20
C LYS A 73 30.56 -30.35 3.99
N ARG A 74 31.56 -30.61 3.14
CA ARG A 74 31.41 -31.28 1.82
C ARG A 74 30.70 -32.64 1.88
N ASP A 75 30.85 -33.37 2.99
CA ASP A 75 30.26 -34.70 3.19
C ASP A 75 28.92 -34.67 3.95
N SER A 76 28.43 -33.49 4.34
CA SER A 76 27.15 -33.33 5.02
C SER A 76 26.01 -33.38 4.00
N LYS A 77 25.07 -34.32 4.19
CA LYS A 77 23.89 -34.47 3.31
C LYS A 77 22.87 -33.35 3.44
N TYR A 78 22.81 -32.71 4.60
CA TYR A 78 21.82 -31.68 4.92
C TYR A 78 22.47 -30.54 5.70
N ALA A 79 22.05 -29.32 5.43
CA ALA A 79 22.26 -28.22 6.35
C ALA A 79 21.53 -28.51 7.67
N ILE A 80 22.17 -28.28 8.80
CA ILE A 80 21.46 -28.27 10.08
C ILE A 80 20.38 -27.20 9.95
N SER A 81 19.13 -27.64 10.02
CA SER A 81 17.96 -26.75 9.99
C SER A 81 18.16 -25.68 11.06
N SER A 82 18.35 -24.44 10.64
CA SER A 82 18.03 -23.31 11.51
C SER A 82 16.51 -23.37 11.65
N GLN A 83 16.00 -24.00 12.71
CA GLN A 83 14.60 -23.85 13.05
C GLN A 83 14.35 -22.34 13.15
N PRO A 84 13.50 -21.75 12.29
CA PRO A 84 13.02 -20.42 12.55
C PRO A 84 12.25 -20.55 13.86
N GLY A 85 12.61 -19.76 14.87
CA GLY A 85 11.76 -19.64 16.05
C GLY A 85 10.31 -19.37 15.61
N THR A 86 9.36 -19.82 16.41
CA THR A 86 7.91 -19.78 16.14
C THR A 86 7.33 -18.39 15.85
N GLY A 87 8.11 -17.32 15.98
CA GLY A 87 7.68 -15.95 15.71
C GLY A 87 8.29 -15.45 14.40
N LYS A 88 7.52 -15.50 13.31
CA LYS A 88 7.72 -14.56 12.21
C LYS A 88 7.35 -13.18 12.75
N SER A 89 8.31 -12.45 13.31
CA SER A 89 8.09 -11.07 13.70
C SER A 89 8.07 -10.19 12.45
N TYR A 90 7.07 -9.33 12.41
CA TYR A 90 6.92 -8.29 11.40
C TYR A 90 6.85 -6.97 12.15
N THR A 91 7.67 -6.02 11.72
CA THR A 91 7.54 -4.63 12.14
C THR A 91 6.83 -3.88 11.03
N THR A 92 5.59 -3.47 11.28
CA THR A 92 4.88 -2.55 10.40
C THR A 92 5.29 -1.13 10.73
N VAL A 93 5.70 -0.38 9.72
CA VAL A 93 6.00 1.05 9.82
C VAL A 93 4.96 1.81 9.01
N ILE A 94 4.28 2.75 9.65
CA ILE A 94 3.47 3.77 8.99
C ILE A 94 4.32 5.02 8.94
N MET A 95 4.54 5.55 7.73
CA MET A 95 5.30 6.79 7.55
C MET A 95 4.43 7.81 6.82
N CYS A 96 4.45 9.03 7.32
CA CYS A 96 3.84 10.21 6.71
C CYS A 96 4.97 11.17 6.40
N THR A 97 5.12 11.59 5.14
CA THR A 97 6.22 12.48 4.73
C THR A 97 5.80 13.49 3.68
N SER A 98 6.43 14.65 3.71
CA SER A 98 6.25 15.73 2.74
C SER A 98 7.50 15.90 1.87
N ALA A 99 7.39 16.68 0.78
CA ALA A 99 8.55 16.96 -0.07
C ALA A 99 9.60 17.87 0.61
N SER A 100 9.28 18.49 1.75
CA SER A 100 10.24 19.20 2.61
C SER A 100 11.11 18.27 3.45
N GLY A 101 10.84 16.96 3.45
CA GLY A 101 11.58 15.97 4.22
C GLY A 101 11.12 15.82 5.67
N GLU A 102 9.92 16.34 5.98
CA GLU A 102 9.21 16.05 7.24
C GLU A 102 8.60 14.66 7.22
#